data_AF-A0A838WGG1-F1
#
_entry.id   AF-A0A838WGG1-F1
#
_cell.length_a   1.000
_cell.length_b   1.000
_cell.length_c   1.000
_cell.angle_alpha   90.00
_cell.angle_beta   90.00
_cell.angle_gamma   90.00
#
_symmetry.space_group_name_H-M   'P 1'
#
loop_
_entity.id
_entity.type
_entity.pdbx_description
1 polymer ?
#
loop_
_entity_poly.entity_id
_entity_poly.type
_entity_poly.pdbx_seq_one_letter_code
_entity_poly.pdbx_strand_id
1 'polypeptide(L)'
;MIKRSALLALFLSMLAIAAAYASAFLPGGAPDWAAWAMALGLSTSMVAMMILGAARNGRIGRLAVPFGFVFAVLVVCFGIALALPATNPVEPTLWFGLPPRAAVILYGIGILPLLVVPLAYALTFEEQTLRPEDLERIRRYRRAEPDPVPAHEPSGSNERMAEVTR
;
A
#
# COMPACT_ATOMS: atom_id res chain seq x y z
N MET A 1 7.43 -13.45 -9.14
CA MET A 1 6.27 -14.20 -8.61
C MET A 1 5.39 -13.35 -7.71
N ILE A 2 5.93 -12.65 -6.70
CA ILE A 2 5.17 -11.76 -5.79
C ILE A 2 4.21 -10.80 -6.51
N LYS A 3 4.67 -10.10 -7.55
CA LYS A 3 3.81 -9.17 -8.32
C LYS A 3 2.59 -9.87 -8.95
N ARG A 4 2.76 -11.09 -9.49
CA ARG A 4 1.66 -11.87 -10.06
C ARG A 4 0.66 -12.29 -8.98
N SER A 5 1.16 -12.77 -7.84
CA SER A 5 0.31 -13.13 -6.70
C SER A 5 -0.45 -11.92 -6.15
N ALA A 6 0.19 -10.74 -6.05
CA ALA A 6 -0.45 -9.51 -5.60
C ALA A 6 -1.53 -9.03 -6.59
N LEU A 7 -1.27 -9.08 -7.90
CA LEU A 7 -2.28 -8.76 -8.91
C LEU A 7 -3.48 -9.72 -8.87
N LEU A 8 -3.22 -11.02 -8.71
CA LEU A 8 -4.27 -12.02 -8.59
C LEU A 8 -5.09 -11.82 -7.31
N ALA A 9 -4.44 -11.56 -6.18
CA ALA A 9 -5.13 -11.24 -4.92
C ALA A 9 -5.98 -9.97 -5.05
N LEU A 10 -5.45 -8.93 -5.68
CA LEU A 10 -6.18 -7.69 -5.96
C LEU A 10 -7.40 -7.96 -6.84
N PHE A 11 -7.22 -8.70 -7.93
CA PHE A 11 -8.33 -9.03 -8.84
C PHE A 11 -9.43 -9.84 -8.15
N LEU A 12 -9.06 -10.89 -7.41
CA LEU A 12 -10.02 -11.69 -6.64
C LEU A 12 -10.73 -10.86 -5.56
N SER A 13 -10.01 -9.95 -4.90
CA SER A 13 -10.61 -9.07 -3.90
C SER A 13 -11.62 -8.10 -4.51
N MET A 14 -11.35 -7.55 -5.71
CA MET A 14 -12.30 -6.70 -6.44
C MET A 14 -13.54 -7.49 -6.85
N LEU A 15 -13.38 -8.73 -7.31
CA LEU A 15 -14.52 -9.61 -7.61
C LEU A 15 -15.35 -9.90 -6.35
N ALA A 16 -14.70 -10.17 -5.22
CA ALA A 16 -15.39 -10.41 -3.96
C ALA A 16 -16.19 -9.18 -3.48
N ILE A 17 -15.59 -7.98 -3.56
CA ILE A 17 -16.26 -6.71 -3.25
C ILE A 17 -17.44 -6.48 -4.20
N ALA A 18 -17.25 -6.70 -5.51
CA ALA A 18 -18.30 -6.52 -6.50
C ALA A 18 -19.47 -7.50 -6.26
N ALA A 19 -19.18 -8.76 -5.96
CA ALA A 19 -20.20 -9.76 -5.64
C ALA A 19 -20.94 -9.43 -4.34
N ALA A 20 -20.22 -9.02 -3.30
CA ALA A 20 -20.81 -8.58 -2.03
C ALA A 20 -21.74 -7.37 -2.27
N TYR A 21 -21.30 -6.38 -3.03
CA TYR A 21 -22.12 -5.21 -3.33
C TYR A 21 -23.33 -5.56 -4.20
N ALA A 22 -23.14 -6.36 -5.25
CA ALA A 22 -24.23 -6.82 -6.12
C ALA A 22 -25.30 -7.60 -5.35
N SER A 23 -24.90 -8.35 -4.31
CA SER A 23 -25.83 -9.11 -3.48
C SER A 23 -26.84 -8.23 -2.72
N ALA A 24 -26.54 -6.94 -2.51
CA ALA A 24 -27.47 -6.00 -1.89
C ALA A 24 -28.73 -5.73 -2.74
N PHE A 25 -28.68 -6.02 -4.04
CA PHE A 25 -29.82 -5.86 -4.96
C PHE A 25 -30.65 -7.13 -5.11
N LEU A 26 -30.31 -8.22 -4.40
CA LEU A 26 -31.09 -9.45 -4.44
C LEU A 26 -32.43 -9.29 -3.68
N PRO A 27 -33.51 -9.94 -4.16
CA PRO A 27 -34.76 -10.01 -3.42
C PRO A 27 -34.52 -10.69 -2.07
N GLY A 28 -34.89 -10.02 -0.96
CA GLY A 28 -34.67 -10.52 0.40
C GLY A 28 -33.50 -9.86 1.15
N GLY A 29 -32.78 -8.94 0.50
CA GLY A 29 -31.67 -8.20 1.12
C GLY A 29 -30.33 -8.90 0.99
N ALA A 30 -29.29 -8.27 1.53
CA ALA A 30 -27.94 -8.80 1.44
C ALA A 30 -27.77 -10.07 2.30
N PRO A 31 -27.24 -11.17 1.74
CA PRO A 31 -26.94 -12.38 2.50
C PRO A 31 -25.78 -12.16 3.48
N ASP A 32 -25.74 -12.93 4.57
CA ASP A 32 -24.76 -12.75 5.66
C ASP A 32 -23.29 -12.86 5.22
N TRP A 33 -23.01 -13.66 4.19
CA TRP A 33 -21.66 -13.81 3.66
C TRP A 33 -21.16 -12.53 2.96
N ALA A 34 -22.06 -11.66 2.49
CA ALA A 34 -21.70 -10.47 1.72
C ALA A 34 -20.85 -9.51 2.55
N ALA A 35 -21.21 -9.32 3.83
CA ALA A 35 -20.47 -8.47 4.73
C ALA A 35 -19.03 -8.99 4.98
N TRP A 36 -18.87 -10.32 5.11
CA TRP A 36 -17.56 -10.95 5.24
C TRP A 36 -16.73 -10.86 3.96
N ALA A 37 -17.35 -11.08 2.80
CA ALA A 37 -16.70 -10.94 1.50
C ALA A 37 -16.23 -9.48 1.28
N MET A 38 -17.03 -8.49 1.69
CA MET A 38 -16.66 -7.08 1.65
C MET A 38 -15.45 -6.79 2.55
N ALA A 39 -15.48 -7.25 3.81
CA ALA A 39 -14.41 -7.04 4.79
C ALA A 39 -13.08 -7.68 4.35
N LEU A 40 -13.10 -8.94 3.93
CA LEU A 40 -11.92 -9.65 3.44
C LEU A 40 -11.42 -9.06 2.13
N GLY A 41 -12.34 -8.70 1.22
CA GLY A 41 -12.02 -8.05 -0.04
C GLY A 41 -11.27 -6.74 0.17
N LEU A 42 -11.83 -5.81 0.95
CA LEU A 42 -11.20 -4.51 1.23
C LEU A 42 -9.84 -4.65 1.91
N SER A 43 -9.73 -5.55 2.89
CA SER A 43 -8.47 -5.80 3.60
C SER A 43 -7.40 -6.36 2.66
N THR A 44 -7.78 -7.32 1.82
CA THR A 44 -6.88 -7.95 0.84
C THR A 44 -6.48 -6.97 -0.25
N SER A 45 -7.41 -6.17 -0.79
CA SER A 45 -7.12 -5.19 -1.84
C SER A 45 -6.12 -4.15 -1.39
N MET A 46 -6.25 -3.65 -0.15
CA MET A 46 -5.35 -2.65 0.40
C MET A 46 -3.93 -3.20 0.53
N VAL A 47 -3.77 -4.39 1.11
CA VAL A 47 -2.46 -5.02 1.31
C VAL A 47 -1.85 -5.46 -0.03
N ALA A 48 -2.65 -5.95 -0.97
CA ALA A 48 -2.19 -6.27 -2.33
C ALA A 48 -1.64 -5.02 -3.04
N MET A 49 -2.31 -3.87 -2.93
CA MET A 49 -1.81 -2.60 -3.45
C MET A 49 -0.51 -2.16 -2.77
N MET A 50 -0.40 -2.27 -1.44
CA MET A 50 0.84 -1.97 -0.71
C MET A 50 2.00 -2.84 -1.19
N ILE A 51 1.76 -4.15 -1.36
CA ILE A 51 2.76 -5.09 -1.89
C ILE A 51 3.16 -4.70 -3.31
N LEU A 52 2.21 -4.34 -4.17
CA LEU A 52 2.48 -3.96 -5.55
C LEU A 52 3.36 -2.70 -5.64
N GLY A 53 3.12 -1.72 -4.76
CA GLY A 53 3.90 -0.49 -4.67
C GLY A 53 5.29 -0.67 -4.04
N ALA A 54 5.42 -1.57 -3.06
CA ALA A 54 6.66 -1.76 -2.32
C ALA A 54 7.60 -2.84 -2.90
N ALA A 55 7.08 -3.79 -3.69
CA ALA A 55 7.87 -4.91 -4.19
C ALA A 55 8.92 -4.46 -5.22
N ARG A 56 10.20 -4.49 -4.81
CA ARG A 56 11.38 -4.24 -5.66
C ARG A 56 12.09 -5.56 -5.96
N ASN A 57 12.49 -5.77 -7.22
CA ASN A 57 13.18 -7.00 -7.66
C ASN A 57 12.47 -8.31 -7.23
N GLY A 58 11.14 -8.28 -7.12
CA GLY A 58 10.35 -9.44 -6.73
C GLY A 58 10.40 -9.81 -5.24
N ARG A 59 10.88 -8.91 -4.36
CA ARG A 59 10.92 -9.08 -2.91
C ARG A 59 10.33 -7.87 -2.18
N ILE A 60 9.79 -8.11 -0.99
CA ILE A 60 9.20 -7.08 -0.10
C ILE A 60 10.09 -6.87 1.14
N GLY A 61 10.94 -7.84 1.49
CA GLY A 61 11.88 -7.74 2.62
C GLY A 61 11.16 -7.62 3.97
N ARG A 62 11.75 -6.85 4.90
CA ARG A 62 11.20 -6.62 6.25
C ARG A 62 9.85 -5.91 6.26
N LEU A 63 9.45 -5.25 5.15
CA LEU A 63 8.13 -4.63 5.00
C LEU A 63 6.98 -5.64 4.99
N ALA A 64 7.24 -6.94 4.83
CA ALA A 64 6.21 -7.97 4.95
C ALA A 64 5.56 -7.98 6.35
N VAL A 65 6.31 -7.65 7.41
CA VAL A 65 5.81 -7.61 8.79
C VAL A 65 4.75 -6.51 8.98
N PRO A 66 5.01 -5.22 8.68
CA PRO A 66 3.99 -4.19 8.81
C PRO A 66 2.80 -4.42 7.88
N PHE A 67 2.99 -5.02 6.70
CA PHE A 67 1.88 -5.33 5.80
C PHE A 67 0.98 -6.45 6.36
N GLY A 68 1.59 -7.50 6.90
CA GLY A 68 0.87 -8.57 7.60
C GLY A 68 0.14 -8.05 8.84
N PHE A 69 0.76 -7.13 9.59
CA PHE A 69 0.11 -6.46 10.71
C PHE A 69 -1.13 -5.67 10.27
N VAL A 70 -1.02 -4.82 9.25
CA VAL A 70 -2.16 -4.06 8.72
C VAL A 70 -3.26 -5.01 8.26
N PHE A 71 -2.92 -6.07 7.53
CA PHE A 71 -3.91 -7.09 7.13
C PHE A 71 -4.65 -7.67 8.34
N ALA A 72 -3.90 -8.11 9.36
CA ALA A 72 -4.47 -8.72 10.55
C ALA A 72 -5.38 -7.73 11.31
N VAL A 73 -4.94 -6.48 11.50
CA VAL A 73 -5.74 -5.44 12.15
C VAL A 73 -7.05 -5.22 11.41
N LEU A 74 -7.01 -5.09 10.09
CA LEU A 74 -8.22 -4.87 9.29
C LEU A 74 -9.19 -6.05 9.40
N VAL A 75 -8.71 -7.28 9.18
CA VAL A 75 -9.56 -8.48 9.22
C VAL A 75 -10.17 -8.66 10.62
N VAL A 76 -9.38 -8.48 11.68
CA VAL A 76 -9.85 -8.61 13.06
C VAL A 76 -10.85 -7.51 13.41
N CYS A 77 -10.55 -6.24 13.10
CA CYS A 77 -11.46 -5.14 13.45
C CYS A 77 -12.77 -5.21 12.66
N PHE A 78 -12.74 -5.54 11.36
CA PHE A 78 -13.96 -5.78 10.60
C PHE A 78 -14.73 -6.98 11.14
N GLY A 79 -14.05 -8.09 11.45
CA GLY A 79 -14.68 -9.27 12.02
C GLY A 79 -15.37 -8.97 13.37
N ILE A 80 -14.70 -8.21 14.24
CA ILE A 80 -15.27 -7.72 15.50
C ILE A 80 -16.48 -6.82 15.20
N ALA A 81 -16.36 -5.84 14.30
CA ALA A 81 -17.46 -4.93 13.97
C ALA A 81 -18.69 -5.66 13.42
N LEU A 82 -18.51 -6.75 12.65
CA LEU A 82 -19.58 -7.60 12.16
C LEU A 82 -20.19 -8.49 13.25
N ALA A 83 -19.38 -8.97 14.18
CA ALA A 83 -19.83 -9.81 15.29
C ALA A 83 -20.58 -9.03 16.38
N LEU A 84 -20.29 -7.74 16.55
CA LEU A 84 -21.00 -6.93 17.53
C LEU A 84 -22.46 -6.73 17.12
N PRO A 85 -23.43 -6.76 18.05
CA PRO A 85 -24.83 -6.51 17.76
C PRO A 85 -25.08 -5.06 17.33
N ALA A 86 -26.20 -4.84 16.63
CA ALA A 86 -26.64 -3.48 16.31
C ALA A 86 -26.93 -2.71 17.61
N THR A 87 -26.51 -1.45 17.67
CA THR A 87 -26.68 -0.63 18.87
C THR A 87 -28.16 -0.28 19.06
N ASN A 88 -28.67 -0.50 20.27
CA ASN A 88 -30.04 -0.14 20.62
C ASN A 88 -30.15 1.41 20.67
N PRO A 89 -31.06 2.03 19.91
CA PRO A 89 -31.19 3.48 19.89
C PRO A 89 -31.76 4.08 21.18
N VAL A 90 -32.39 3.28 22.06
CA VAL A 90 -33.02 3.76 23.29
C VAL A 90 -32.02 3.90 24.44
N GLU A 91 -31.08 2.96 24.55
CA GLU A 91 -29.98 2.99 25.53
C GLU A 91 -28.66 2.59 24.86
N PRO A 92 -27.95 3.56 24.26
CA PRO A 92 -26.71 3.26 23.57
C PRO A 92 -25.57 3.04 24.57
N THR A 93 -25.05 1.82 24.66
CA THR A 93 -23.74 1.59 25.28
C THR A 93 -22.68 2.28 24.42
N LEU A 94 -22.00 3.30 24.95
CA LEU A 94 -21.00 4.06 24.22
C LEU A 94 -19.58 3.68 24.66
N TRP A 95 -18.69 3.49 23.69
CA TRP A 95 -17.25 3.36 23.90
C TRP A 95 -16.58 4.66 23.48
N PHE A 96 -16.02 5.38 24.46
CA PHE A 96 -15.38 6.69 24.23
C PHE A 96 -16.27 7.69 23.46
N GLY A 97 -17.59 7.65 23.69
CA GLY A 97 -18.55 8.54 23.04
C GLY A 97 -19.10 8.04 21.69
N LEU A 98 -18.76 6.83 21.25
CA LEU A 98 -19.25 6.24 20.00
C LEU A 98 -19.96 4.90 20.23
N PRO A 99 -20.95 4.54 19.39
CA PRO A 99 -21.47 3.18 19.34
C PRO A 99 -20.33 2.17 19.12
N PRO A 100 -20.36 0.97 19.72
CA PRO A 100 -19.20 0.07 19.75
C PRO A 100 -18.69 -0.32 18.37
N ARG A 101 -19.59 -0.56 17.41
CA ARG A 101 -19.21 -0.84 16.01
C ARG A 101 -18.45 0.33 15.38
N ALA A 102 -18.90 1.56 15.62
CA ALA A 102 -18.25 2.77 15.12
C ALA A 102 -16.90 2.99 15.81
N ALA A 103 -16.80 2.75 17.11
CA ALA A 103 -15.54 2.84 17.86
C ALA A 103 -14.48 1.87 17.31
N VAL A 104 -14.85 0.61 17.03
CA VAL A 104 -13.94 -0.39 16.45
C VAL A 104 -13.45 0.02 15.06
N ILE A 105 -14.36 0.52 14.20
CA ILE A 105 -13.98 0.99 12.86
C ILE A 105 -13.07 2.22 12.98
N LEU A 106 -13.46 3.24 13.75
CA LEU A 106 -12.70 4.49 13.80
C LEU A 106 -11.33 4.30 14.47
N TYR A 107 -11.30 3.69 15.65
CA TYR A 107 -10.07 3.56 16.42
C TYR A 107 -9.21 2.39 15.93
N GLY A 108 -9.82 1.25 15.60
CA GLY A 108 -9.12 0.05 15.17
C GLY A 108 -8.71 0.10 13.70
N ILE A 109 -9.59 0.51 12.78
CA ILE A 109 -9.29 0.53 11.33
C ILE A 109 -8.69 1.87 10.91
N GLY A 110 -9.19 2.98 11.45
CA GLY A 110 -8.71 4.32 11.11
C GLY A 110 -7.39 4.69 11.80
N ILE A 111 -7.41 4.75 13.14
CA ILE A 111 -6.29 5.33 13.90
C ILE A 111 -5.13 4.35 14.07
N LEU A 112 -5.39 3.09 14.42
CA LEU A 112 -4.32 2.16 14.78
C LEU A 112 -3.30 1.91 13.65
N PRO A 113 -3.70 1.61 12.39
CA PRO A 113 -2.75 1.48 11.28
C PRO A 113 -2.01 2.78 10.97
N LEU A 114 -2.69 3.92 11.12
CA LEU A 114 -2.11 5.25 10.89
C LEU A 114 -0.96 5.55 11.86
N LEU A 115 -1.01 5.02 13.08
CA LEU A 115 0.08 5.19 14.06
C LEU A 115 1.16 4.11 13.90
N VAL A 116 0.75 2.86 13.69
CA VAL A 116 1.69 1.72 13.69
C VAL A 116 2.56 1.69 12.44
N VAL A 117 2.02 2.01 11.26
CA VAL A 117 2.80 1.95 10.01
C VAL A 117 3.93 2.99 10.02
N PRO A 118 3.72 4.27 10.34
CA PRO A 118 4.81 5.25 10.46
C PRO A 118 5.80 4.90 11.57
N LEU A 119 5.34 4.35 12.69
CA LEU A 119 6.23 3.92 13.77
C LEU A 119 7.12 2.75 13.33
N ALA A 120 6.55 1.73 12.68
CA ALA A 120 7.29 0.61 12.12
C ALA A 120 8.28 1.08 11.04
N TYR A 121 7.90 2.08 10.25
CA TYR A 121 8.78 2.70 9.28
C TYR A 121 9.93 3.44 9.97
N ALA A 122 9.66 4.28 10.98
CA ALA A 122 10.68 5.00 11.72
C ALA A 122 11.69 4.06 12.38
N LEU A 123 11.23 2.95 12.97
CA LEU A 123 12.09 1.93 13.58
C LEU A 123 12.91 1.12 12.57
N THR A 124 12.51 1.10 11.30
CA THR A 124 13.25 0.40 10.22
C THR A 124 13.96 1.36 9.26
N PHE A 125 13.91 2.66 9.54
CA PHE A 125 14.40 3.72 8.67
C PHE A 125 15.91 3.65 8.47
N GLU A 126 16.68 3.51 9.57
CA GLU A 126 18.15 3.47 9.52
C GLU A 126 18.71 2.38 8.60
N GLU A 127 18.01 1.25 8.48
CA GLU A 127 18.42 0.13 7.63
C GLU A 127 18.01 0.30 6.16
N GLN A 128 16.99 1.13 5.88
CA GLN A 128 16.44 1.33 4.53
C GLN A 128 16.98 2.60 3.84
N THR A 129 17.60 3.51 4.60
CA THR A 129 18.33 4.66 4.07
C THR A 129 19.81 4.37 3.84
N LEU A 130 20.44 5.16 2.96
CA LEU A 130 21.89 5.10 2.75
C LEU A 130 22.60 5.31 4.08
N ARG A 131 23.43 4.34 4.48
CA ARG A 131 24.26 4.47 5.67
C ARG A 131 25.20 5.67 5.49
N PRO A 132 25.66 6.32 6.58
CA PRO A 132 26.62 7.40 6.51
C PRO A 132 27.87 7.03 5.68
N GLU A 133 28.28 5.77 5.78
CA GLU A 133 29.37 5.16 5.02
C GLU A 133 29.11 5.13 3.50
N ASP A 134 27.89 4.79 3.10
CA ASP A 134 27.47 4.74 1.69
C ASP A 134 27.36 6.17 1.11
N LEU A 135 26.89 7.13 1.91
CA LEU A 135 26.91 8.56 1.57
C LEU A 135 28.33 9.10 1.42
N GLU A 136 29.24 8.73 2.33
CA GLU A 136 30.66 9.08 2.21
C GLU A 136 31.30 8.47 0.97
N ARG A 137 30.97 7.22 0.64
CA ARG A 137 31.46 6.57 -0.58
C ARG A 137 31.03 7.33 -1.83
N ILE A 138 29.76 7.74 -1.92
CA ILE A 138 29.26 8.58 -3.03
C ILE A 138 29.97 9.95 -3.05
N ARG A 139 30.16 10.58 -1.87
CA ARG A 139 30.89 11.86 -1.77
C ARG A 139 32.36 11.74 -2.16
N ARG A 140 32.98 10.58 -1.94
CA ARG A 140 34.36 10.29 -2.38
C ARG A 140 34.41 10.09 -3.88
N TYR A 141 33.49 9.34 -4.49
CA TYR A 141 33.41 9.22 -5.95
C TYR A 141 33.20 10.58 -6.63
N ARG A 142 32.29 11.43 -6.13
CA ARG A 142 32.09 12.80 -6.65
C ARG A 142 33.32 13.70 -6.50
N ARG A 143 34.11 13.53 -5.44
CA ARG A 143 35.35 14.32 -5.22
C ARG A 143 36.55 13.77 -6.00
N ALA A 144 36.54 12.49 -6.32
CA ALA A 144 37.58 11.79 -7.06
C ALA A 144 37.36 11.80 -8.57
N GLU A 145 36.38 12.56 -9.07
CA GLU A 145 36.15 12.83 -10.49
C GLU A 145 36.81 14.17 -10.83
N PRO A 146 38.00 14.18 -11.47
CA PRO A 146 38.59 15.36 -12.05
C PRO A 146 38.24 15.39 -13.54
N ASP A 147 37.10 15.95 -13.89
CA ASP A 147 36.92 16.91 -15.01
C ASP A 147 35.42 17.25 -15.17
N PRO A 148 35.06 18.47 -15.57
CA PRO A 148 33.72 18.74 -16.06
C PRO A 148 33.48 17.90 -17.31
N VAL A 149 32.29 17.27 -17.40
CA VAL A 149 31.81 16.65 -18.65
C VAL A 149 32.08 17.66 -19.78
N PRO A 150 32.94 17.34 -20.76
CA PRO A 150 33.25 18.29 -21.83
C PRO A 150 31.93 18.66 -22.48
N ALA A 151 31.68 19.97 -22.55
CA ALA A 151 30.49 20.50 -23.19
C ALA A 151 30.35 19.80 -24.55
N HIS A 152 29.18 19.24 -24.81
CA HIS A 152 28.86 18.61 -26.08
C HIS A 152 29.20 19.62 -27.19
N GLU A 153 30.36 19.48 -27.83
CA GLU A 153 30.66 20.26 -29.02
C GLU A 153 29.58 19.89 -30.03
N PRO A 154 28.84 20.88 -30.57
CA PRO A 154 27.86 20.60 -31.59
C PRO A 154 28.60 19.95 -32.75
N SER A 155 28.29 18.67 -32.98
CA SER A 155 28.80 17.88 -34.10
C SER A 155 28.65 18.70 -35.38
N GLY A 156 29.76 19.21 -35.89
CA GLY A 156 29.88 19.84 -37.19
C GLY A 156 29.62 18.80 -38.28
N SER A 157 28.34 18.51 -38.51
CA SER A 157 27.87 17.63 -39.57
C SER A 157 26.92 18.40 -40.48
N ASN A 158 27.39 19.53 -41.03
CA ASN A 158 26.64 20.27 -42.04
C ASN A 158 27.47 20.70 -43.27
N GLU A 159 28.76 20.38 -43.36
CA GLU A 159 29.57 20.82 -44.51
C GLU A 159 29.69 19.79 -45.65
N ARG A 160 29.25 18.53 -45.48
CA ARG A 160 29.39 17.49 -46.54
C ARG A 160 28.16 17.29 -47.43
N MET A 161 27.06 18.02 -47.23
CA MET A 161 25.86 17.89 -48.07
C MET A 161 25.78 18.91 -49.22
N ALA A 162 26.70 19.87 -49.31
CA ALA A 162 26.66 20.93 -50.34
C ALA A 162 27.49 20.63 -51.61
N GLU A 163 28.34 19.59 -51.61
CA GLU A 163 29.25 19.30 -52.74
C GLU A 163 28.76 18.22 -53.71
N VAL A 164 27.60 17.58 -53.46
CA VAL A 164 27.07 16.50 -54.33
C VAL A 164 26.02 17.02 -55.33
N THR A 165 25.92 18.34 -55.52
CA THR A 165 24.98 18.92 -56.49
C THR A 165 25.62 20.02 -57.34
N ARG A 166 26.73 19.69 -58.01
CA ARG A 166 27.17 20.36 -59.24
C ARG A 166 27.66 19.36 -60.26
#